data_AF-A0A2T2V7J4-F1
#
_entry.id   AF-A0A2T2V7J4-F1
#
_cell.length_a   1.000
_cell.length_b   1.000
_cell.length_c   1.000
_cell.angle_alpha   90.00
_cell.angle_beta   90.00
_cell.angle_gamma   90.00
#
_symmetry.space_group_name_H-M   'P 1'
#
loop_
_entity.id
_entity.type
_entity.pdbx_description
1 polymer ?
#
loop_
_entity_poly.entity_id
_entity_poly.type
_entity_poly.pdbx_seq_one_letter_code
_entity_poly.pdbx_strand_id
1 'polypeptide(L)'
;QEREQWTDGANVFAAAPGAILGYERNSRTFERLREHDYRIVSAESFLSYFESGQFHPGREKVAIQLGGTELSRGRGGPRCMTLPVSRHASPAGE
;
A
#
# COMPACT_ATOMS: atom_id res chain seq x y z
N GLN A 1 15.85 -12.60 4.29
CA GLN A 1 14.52 -12.26 4.83
C GLN A 1 14.62 -11.06 5.79
N GLU A 2 15.71 -10.91 6.55
CA GLU A 2 15.83 -9.85 7.58
C GLU A 2 15.79 -8.39 7.08
N ARG A 3 16.36 -8.07 5.91
CA ARG A 3 16.51 -6.67 5.46
C ARG A 3 15.20 -5.88 5.39
N GLU A 4 14.10 -6.50 4.98
CA GLU A 4 12.81 -5.79 4.86
C GLU A 4 12.02 -5.70 6.17
N GLN A 5 12.37 -6.54 7.15
CA GLN A 5 11.83 -6.44 8.49
C GLN A 5 12.30 -5.14 9.17
N TRP A 6 13.56 -4.76 8.96
CA TRP A 6 14.13 -3.50 9.46
C TRP A 6 13.58 -2.25 8.76
N THR A 7 12.83 -2.44 7.68
CA THR A 7 12.32 -1.37 6.82
C THR A 7 10.80 -1.45 6.69
N ASP A 8 10.21 -2.20 7.63
CA ASP A 8 8.79 -2.26 7.88
C ASP A 8 7.96 -2.77 6.70
N GLY A 9 8.46 -3.79 5.99
CA GLY A 9 7.77 -4.40 4.84
C GLY A 9 6.37 -4.92 5.14
N ALA A 10 6.09 -5.35 6.38
CA ALA A 10 4.76 -5.76 6.81
C ALA A 10 3.87 -4.59 7.29
N ASN A 11 4.43 -3.40 7.49
CA ASN A 11 3.75 -2.22 8.05
C ASN A 11 3.08 -1.38 6.95
N VAL A 12 2.38 -2.05 6.04
CA VAL A 12 1.62 -1.38 4.98
C VAL A 12 0.31 -0.81 5.52
N PHE A 13 -0.13 0.31 4.96
CA PHE A 13 -1.44 0.87 5.28
C PHE A 13 -2.48 0.40 4.27
N ALA A 14 -3.54 -0.27 4.74
CA ALA A 14 -4.68 -0.61 3.89
C ALA A 14 -5.64 0.58 3.83
N ALA A 15 -5.76 1.23 2.67
CA ALA A 15 -6.74 2.29 2.44
C ALA A 15 -8.14 1.69 2.29
N ALA A 16 -8.24 0.57 1.58
CA ALA A 16 -9.46 -0.24 1.42
C ALA A 16 -9.07 -1.73 1.28
N PRO A 17 -10.02 -2.67 1.35
CA PRO A 17 -9.74 -4.08 1.06
C PRO A 17 -9.10 -4.25 -0.33
N GLY A 18 -7.93 -4.89 -0.37
CA GLY A 18 -7.13 -5.04 -1.58
C GLY A 18 -6.26 -3.83 -1.95
N ALA A 19 -6.44 -2.67 -1.34
CA ALA A 19 -5.72 -1.43 -1.66
C ALA A 19 -4.74 -1.04 -0.55
N ILE A 20 -3.44 -1.26 -0.76
CA ILE A 20 -2.42 -1.06 0.27
C ILE A 20 -1.33 -0.07 -0.18
N LEU A 21 -0.75 0.63 0.79
CA LEU A 21 0.36 1.57 0.60
C LEU A 21 1.59 1.06 1.36
N GLY A 22 2.74 1.03 0.70
CA GLY A 22 4.01 0.58 1.26
C GLY A 22 5.20 1.34 0.68
N TYR A 23 6.35 1.30 1.35
CA TYR A 23 7.56 1.95 0.83
C TYR A 23 8.24 1.14 -0.25
N GLU A 24 8.52 1.76 -1.40
CA GLU A 24 9.09 1.13 -2.60
C GLU A 24 10.35 0.28 -2.35
N ARG A 25 11.13 0.63 -1.32
CA ARG A 25 12.37 -0.06 -0.93
C ARG A 25 12.19 -1.51 -0.49
N ASN A 26 10.97 -1.92 -0.14
CA ASN A 26 10.62 -3.29 0.23
C ASN A 26 10.36 -4.14 -1.02
N SER A 27 11.37 -4.25 -1.90
CA SER A 27 11.20 -4.82 -3.24
C SER A 27 10.73 -6.27 -3.23
N ARG A 28 11.24 -7.11 -2.32
CA ARG A 28 10.82 -8.52 -2.18
C ARG A 28 9.38 -8.63 -1.71
N THR A 29 8.95 -7.75 -0.80
CA THR A 29 7.55 -7.68 -0.38
C THR A 29 6.65 -7.37 -1.58
N PHE A 30 7.00 -6.39 -2.41
CA PHE A 30 6.22 -6.07 -3.61
C PHE A 30 6.29 -7.16 -4.69
N GLU A 31 7.40 -7.87 -4.84
CA GLU A 31 7.49 -9.07 -5.69
C GLU A 31 6.53 -10.16 -5.22
N ARG A 32 6.51 -10.47 -3.92
CA ARG A 32 5.56 -11.45 -3.36
C ARG A 32 4.12 -11.00 -3.51
N LEU A 33 3.82 -9.72 -3.30
CA LEU A 33 2.47 -9.20 -3.52
C LEU A 33 2.05 -9.36 -5.00
N ARG A 34 2.97 -9.12 -5.94
CA ARG A 34 2.72 -9.32 -7.38
C ARG A 34 2.40 -10.79 -7.70
N GLU A 35 3.10 -11.73 -7.08
CA GLU A 35 2.80 -13.17 -7.18
C GLU A 35 1.41 -13.55 -6.62
N HIS A 36 0.82 -12.69 -5.78
CA HIS A 36 -0.49 -12.86 -5.16
C HIS A 36 -1.56 -11.89 -5.70
N ASP A 37 -1.43 -11.55 -7.00
CA ASP A 37 -2.37 -10.77 -7.80
C ASP A 37 -2.47 -9.27 -7.46
N TYR A 38 -1.53 -8.72 -6.69
CA TYR A 38 -1.47 -7.27 -6.52
C TYR A 38 -0.87 -6.61 -7.76
N ARG A 39 -1.60 -5.65 -8.33
CA ARG A 39 -1.03 -4.69 -9.28
C ARG A 39 -0.13 -3.72 -8.50
N ILE A 40 1.15 -3.67 -8.87
CA ILE A 40 2.12 -2.79 -8.22
C ILE A 40 2.21 -1.48 -9.02
N VAL A 41 1.96 -0.34 -8.39
CA VAL A 41 1.92 0.98 -9.04
C VAL A 41 2.63 2.03 -8.19
N SER A 42 3.15 3.09 -8.80
CA SER A 42 3.55 4.28 -8.06
C SER A 42 2.33 5.07 -7.56
N ALA A 43 2.53 5.96 -6.59
CA ALA A 43 1.48 6.86 -6.12
C ALA A 43 0.90 7.71 -7.27
N GLU A 44 1.76 8.25 -8.13
CA GLU A 44 1.37 9.08 -9.27
C GLU A 44 0.53 8.29 -10.27
N SER A 45 0.98 7.07 -10.61
CA SER A 45 0.26 6.18 -11.52
C SER A 45 -1.10 5.77 -10.96
N PHE A 46 -1.17 5.53 -9.64
CA PHE A 46 -2.44 5.23 -8.98
C PHE A 46 -3.42 6.40 -9.04
N LEU A 47 -2.96 7.63 -8.79
CA LEU A 47 -3.82 8.83 -8.83
C LEU A 47 -4.42 9.05 -10.21
N SER A 48 -3.62 8.97 -11.28
CA SER A 48 -4.14 9.11 -12.65
C SER A 48 -5.19 8.05 -13.00
N TYR A 49 -4.96 6.82 -12.54
CA TYR A 49 -5.90 5.71 -12.73
C TYR A 49 -7.18 5.89 -11.89
N PHE A 50 -7.06 6.33 -10.64
CA PHE A 50 -8.19 6.58 -9.75
C PHE A 50 -9.09 7.69 -10.30
N GLU A 51 -8.52 8.79 -10.80
CA GLU A 51 -9.25 9.89 -11.45
C GLU A 51 -10.01 9.45 -12.70
N SER A 52 -9.54 8.42 -13.40
CA SER A 52 -10.26 7.84 -14.55
C SER A 52 -11.51 7.03 -14.18
N GLY A 53 -11.79 6.86 -12.87
CA GLY A 53 -12.98 6.16 -12.36
C GLY A 53 -12.92 4.64 -12.45
N GLN A 54 -11.74 4.06 -12.73
CA GLN A 54 -11.60 2.63 -12.98
C GLN A 54 -11.34 1.80 -11.71
N PHE A 55 -11.00 2.43 -10.58
CA PHE A 55 -10.68 1.73 -9.34
C PHE A 55 -11.93 1.33 -8.55
N HIS A 56 -12.07 0.05 -8.26
CA HIS A 56 -13.17 -0.47 -7.45
C HIS A 56 -12.64 -1.17 -6.19
N PRO A 57 -12.75 -0.51 -5.01
CA PRO A 57 -12.37 -1.11 -3.73
C PRO A 57 -12.96 -2.52 -3.51
N GLY A 58 -12.13 -3.46 -3.09
CA GLY A 58 -12.53 -4.84 -2.84
C GLY A 58 -12.70 -5.74 -4.08
N ARG A 59 -12.68 -5.20 -5.30
CA ARG A 59 -12.74 -6.00 -6.54
C ARG A 59 -11.37 -6.29 -7.15
N GLU A 60 -10.38 -5.46 -6.84
CA GLU A 60 -9.01 -5.62 -7.31
C GLU A 60 -8.01 -5.43 -6.19
N LYS A 61 -6.80 -5.96 -6.39
CA LYS A 61 -5.68 -5.81 -5.46
C LYS A 61 -4.66 -4.86 -6.06
N VAL A 62 -4.36 -3.78 -5.35
CA VAL A 62 -3.38 -2.77 -5.74
C VAL A 62 -2.43 -2.48 -4.59
N ALA A 63 -1.13 -2.49 -4.88
CA ALA A 63 -0.08 -2.12 -3.94
C ALA A 63 0.60 -0.85 -4.46
N ILE A 64 0.38 0.24 -3.74
CA ILE A 64 0.83 1.59 -4.09
C ILE A 64 2.18 1.82 -3.41
N GLN A 65 3.19 2.07 -4.23
CA GLN A 65 4.55 2.35 -3.79
C GLN A 65 4.70 3.84 -3.47
N LEU A 66 5.12 4.10 -2.23
CA LEU A 66 5.50 5.42 -1.76
C LEU A 66 7.03 5.53 -1.74
N GLY A 67 7.55 6.68 -2.14
CA GLY A 67 8.93 7.07 -1.83
C GLY A 67 9.11 7.11 -0.30
N GLY A 68 10.18 6.50 0.19
CA GLY A 68 10.35 6.25 1.64
C GLY A 68 11.77 6.29 2.16
N THR A 69 12.73 6.78 1.38
CA THR A 69 14.16 6.70 1.70
C THR A 69 14.51 7.33 3.06
N GLU A 70 13.91 8.47 3.39
CA GLU A 70 14.15 9.16 4.67
C GLU A 70 13.21 8.68 5.79
N LEU A 71 11.90 8.61 5.53
CA LEU A 71 10.92 8.24 6.56
C LEU A 71 11.12 6.83 7.12
N SER A 72 11.50 5.87 6.27
CA SER A 72 11.76 4.50 6.72
C SER A 72 12.97 4.36 7.65
N ARG A 73 13.84 5.39 7.76
CA ARG A 73 14.91 5.42 8.78
C ARG A 73 14.37 5.54 10.20
N GLY A 74 13.15 6.08 10.34
CA GLY A 74 12.41 6.12 11.60
C GLY A 74 11.89 4.77 12.09
N ARG A 75 12.12 3.68 11.33
CA ARG A 75 11.66 2.31 11.66
C ARG A 75 10.13 2.22 11.84
N GLY A 76 9.40 2.94 11.00
CA GLY A 76 7.95 2.80 10.89
C GLY A 76 7.53 2.85 9.42
N GLY A 77 6.52 2.05 9.06
CA GLY A 77 5.88 2.09 7.75
C GLY A 77 4.65 3.01 7.70
N PRO A 78 3.95 3.06 6.55
CA PRO A 78 2.73 3.84 6.40
C PRO A 78 1.65 3.58 7.46
N ARG A 79 1.56 2.35 8.00
CA ARG A 79 0.60 2.04 9.08
C ARG A 79 0.95 2.76 10.38
N CYS A 80 2.23 2.90 10.72
CA CYS A 80 2.65 3.65 11.92
C CYS A 80 2.37 5.16 11.80
N MET A 81 2.36 5.71 10.58
CA MET A 81 2.13 7.13 10.34
C MET A 81 0.65 7.50 10.16
N THR A 82 -0.26 6.56 10.40
CA THR A 82 -1.69 6.75 10.17
C THR A 82 -2.52 6.42 11.41
N LEU A 83 -3.52 7.25 11.67
CA LEU A 83 -4.52 7.04 12.71
C LEU A 83 -5.91 7.17 12.07
N PRO A 84 -6.50 6.06 11.58
CA PRO A 84 -7.82 6.11 10.96
C PRO A 84 -8.89 6.60 11.94
N VAL A 85 -9.52 7.73 11.65
CA VAL A 85 -10.63 8.27 12.46
C VAL A 85 -11.95 7.60 12.12
N SER A 86 -12.15 7.25 10.86
CA SER A 86 -13.34 6.54 10.37
C SER A 86 -12.95 5.60 9.24
N ARG A 87 -13.67 4.48 9.14
CA ARG A 87 -13.61 3.51 8.05
C ARG A 87 -15.01 2.95 7.82
N HIS A 88 -15.37 2.75 6.57
CA HIS A 88 -16.61 2.06 6.23
C HIS A 88 -16.56 0.59 6.66
N ALA A 89 -17.72 0.05 7.05
CA ALA A 89 -17.84 -1.37 7.39
C ALA A 89 -17.70 -2.24 6.14
N SER A 90 -18.23 -1.77 5.02
CA SER A 90 -18.12 -2.44 3.72
C SER A 90 -16.93 -1.90 2.90
N PRO A 91 -16.32 -2.74 2.03
CA PRO A 91 -15.29 -2.29 1.10
C PRO A 91 -15.77 -1.19 0.14
N ALA A 92 -17.06 -1.20 -0.21
CA ALA A 92 -17.65 -0.31 -1.21
C ALA A 92 -18.04 1.08 -0.65
N GLY A 93 -17.97 1.29 0.67
CA GLY A 93 -18.32 2.56 1.28
C GLY A 93 -19.78 2.70 1.70
N GLU A 94 -20.59 1.63 1.58
CA GLU A 94 -21.92 1.51 2.19
C GLU A 94 -21.82 1.34 3.71
#